data_AF-A0A535QDA7-F1
#
_entry.id   AF-A0A535QDA7-F1
#
_cell.length_a   1.000
_cell.length_b   1.000
_cell.length_c   1.000
_cell.angle_alpha   90.00
_cell.angle_beta   90.00
_cell.angle_gamma   90.00
#
_symmetry.space_group_name_H-M   'P 1'
#
loop_
_entity.id
_entity.type
_entity.pdbx_description
1 polymer ?
#
loop_
_entity_poly.entity_id
_entity_poly.type
_entity_poly.pdbx_seq_one_letter_code
_entity_poly.pdbx_strand_id
1 'polypeptide(L)'
;MVPSLNPVNRVIITLSLSGSLSSPKQNIIDRNLSPVLFSIKIHCIIKVFLLRRKDMSIPRRASFWLTFCIISIFLLSACGGATSGTTPPSSTSSSSAAINVVAAENFYGDIVKQLSGNRVAVTSILSDPDIDPHEYTSNVPTALAVSKAQLVIENGDGYDTWMDKLLSASPNSSRIVLVGANIADHKLPDNAHIWYGINNMPAIAQAITAALKKLDAAHASTFDNNLATFKQSLVLLEQKIQEINTKYKGTPVALTETIYLYQANPEGLDVLTPLEFQKAIAEGNDPPANTVVETNNQVAKKDVKILIYNVQTVTPITTNLQNQAKNLNIPIVPVSETMPPGKTYQTWMMDQLNALQQALATATGH
;
A
#
# COMPACT_ATOMS: atom_id res chain seq x y z
N MET A 1 46.45 7.47 45.07
CA MET A 1 47.88 7.13 44.95
C MET A 1 48.42 6.81 46.34
N VAL A 2 48.72 5.54 46.59
CA VAL A 2 49.39 4.99 47.79
C VAL A 2 50.29 3.84 47.27
N PRO A 3 51.50 3.60 47.80
CA PRO A 3 52.58 3.00 47.00
C PRO A 3 52.80 1.49 47.22
N SER A 4 53.45 0.89 46.22
CA SER A 4 54.53 -0.13 46.30
C SER A 4 54.40 -1.30 47.30
N LEU A 5 54.44 -2.54 46.79
CA LEU A 5 55.62 -3.42 46.89
C LEU A 5 55.41 -4.76 46.15
N ASN A 6 56.44 -5.18 45.41
CA ASN A 6 56.67 -6.54 44.87
C ASN A 6 56.96 -7.53 46.04
N PRO A 7 56.95 -8.90 45.93
CA PRO A 7 57.98 -9.62 45.14
C PRO A 7 57.77 -11.12 44.70
N VAL A 8 58.82 -11.65 44.04
CA VAL A 8 59.34 -13.06 43.96
C VAL A 8 59.03 -13.95 42.74
N ASN A 9 60.13 -14.42 42.12
CA ASN A 9 60.25 -15.44 41.05
C ASN A 9 60.23 -16.89 41.55
N ARG A 10 59.76 -17.83 40.70
CA ARG A 10 60.43 -19.11 40.28
C ARG A 10 59.53 -19.84 39.26
N VAL A 11 59.84 -19.95 37.97
CA VAL A 11 60.82 -20.82 37.27
C VAL A 11 60.26 -22.20 36.86
N ILE A 12 59.93 -22.33 35.55
CA ILE A 12 60.17 -23.45 34.57
C ILE A 12 59.66 -24.87 35.00
N ILE A 13 58.85 -25.61 34.22
CA ILE A 13 59.20 -26.38 32.99
C ILE A 13 57.99 -26.57 32.04
N THR A 14 58.32 -26.62 30.74
CA THR A 14 57.51 -26.81 29.53
C THR A 14 56.81 -28.17 29.39
N LEU A 15 55.70 -28.23 28.65
CA LEU A 15 55.49 -29.23 27.59
C LEU A 15 54.47 -28.75 26.55
N SER A 16 54.84 -28.86 25.28
CA SER A 16 54.02 -28.55 24.09
C SER A 16 53.65 -29.85 23.39
N LEU A 17 52.50 -29.90 22.72
CA LEU A 17 52.29 -30.79 21.57
C LEU A 17 51.10 -30.33 20.72
N SER A 18 51.41 -29.88 19.50
CA SER A 18 50.48 -29.77 18.38
C SER A 18 50.40 -31.13 17.66
N GLY A 19 49.28 -31.42 17.00
CA GLY A 19 49.09 -32.69 16.29
C GLY A 19 47.93 -32.69 15.31
N SER A 20 48.23 -32.45 14.03
CA SER A 20 47.38 -32.79 12.89
C SER A 20 47.71 -34.23 12.45
N LEU A 21 46.71 -35.03 12.07
CA LEU A 21 46.92 -36.20 11.20
C LEU A 21 45.62 -36.71 10.54
N SER A 22 45.85 -37.27 9.36
CA SER A 22 44.96 -37.71 8.28
C SER A 22 43.98 -38.87 8.54
N SER A 23 43.08 -39.04 7.56
CA SER A 23 42.12 -40.14 7.26
C SER A 23 42.54 -41.59 7.59
N PRO A 24 41.59 -42.55 7.59
CA PRO A 24 41.60 -43.51 6.47
C PRO A 24 40.27 -44.19 6.03
N LYS A 25 40.33 -44.79 4.82
CA LYS A 25 39.63 -46.00 4.28
C LYS A 25 38.25 -45.93 3.59
N GLN A 26 38.24 -46.51 2.37
CA GLN A 26 37.08 -47.05 1.62
C GLN A 26 37.04 -48.58 1.73
N ASN A 27 35.85 -49.19 1.61
CA ASN A 27 35.48 -50.30 0.68
C ASN A 27 34.33 -51.22 1.19
N ILE A 28 33.34 -51.47 0.31
CA ILE A 28 32.76 -52.78 -0.11
C ILE A 28 32.32 -53.75 1.03
N ILE A 29 31.06 -54.22 1.14
CA ILE A 29 29.85 -54.24 0.26
C ILE A 29 28.56 -54.09 1.15
N ASP A 30 27.29 -54.04 0.72
CA ASP A 30 26.46 -55.01 -0.03
C ASP A 30 25.22 -54.37 -0.73
N ARG A 31 24.55 -55.10 -1.63
CA ARG A 31 23.45 -54.62 -2.49
C ARG A 31 22.05 -55.05 -2.04
N ASN A 32 21.06 -54.28 -2.53
CA ASN A 32 19.64 -54.61 -2.82
C ASN A 32 18.59 -53.95 -1.90
N LEU A 33 17.88 -52.94 -2.42
CA LEU A 33 16.51 -53.12 -2.95
C LEU A 33 16.00 -51.84 -3.64
N SER A 34 15.10 -52.02 -4.61
CA SER A 34 14.60 -50.99 -5.53
C SER A 34 13.40 -50.18 -4.99
N PRO A 35 13.04 -49.04 -5.62
CA PRO A 35 12.14 -48.04 -5.02
C PRO A 35 10.65 -48.33 -5.22
N VAL A 36 9.81 -47.81 -4.33
CA VAL A 36 8.33 -47.87 -4.43
C VAL A 36 7.71 -46.49 -4.40
N LEU A 37 7.43 -46.00 -5.61
CA LEU A 37 6.20 -45.31 -6.05
C LEU A 37 5.56 -44.23 -5.15
N PHE A 38 5.65 -43.01 -5.69
CA PHE A 38 4.55 -42.03 -5.81
C PHE A 38 3.14 -42.58 -5.54
N SER A 39 2.39 -41.96 -4.63
CA SER A 39 0.92 -41.92 -4.73
C SER A 39 0.35 -40.66 -4.08
N ILE A 40 -0.15 -39.76 -4.93
CA ILE A 40 -0.91 -38.58 -4.54
C ILE A 40 -2.28 -39.03 -4.02
N LYS A 41 -2.67 -38.60 -2.81
CA LYS A 41 -4.06 -38.73 -2.31
C LYS A 41 -4.71 -37.37 -2.11
N ILE A 42 -5.45 -36.96 -3.14
CA ILE A 42 -6.38 -35.83 -3.10
C ILE A 42 -7.47 -36.14 -2.06
N HIS A 43 -7.57 -35.31 -1.02
CA HIS A 43 -8.72 -35.34 -0.10
C HIS A 43 -9.83 -34.46 -0.66
N CYS A 44 -10.92 -35.09 -1.11
CA CYS A 44 -12.15 -34.41 -1.47
C CYS A 44 -13.21 -34.71 -0.41
N ILE A 45 -13.52 -33.74 0.46
CA ILE A 45 -14.63 -33.84 1.42
C ILE A 45 -15.52 -32.60 1.24
N ILE A 46 -16.55 -32.76 0.41
CA ILE A 46 -17.64 -31.80 0.29
C ILE A 46 -18.62 -32.08 1.44
N LYS A 47 -18.69 -31.17 2.43
CA LYS A 47 -19.75 -31.18 3.44
C LYS A 47 -21.06 -30.68 2.81
N VAL A 48 -22.00 -31.59 2.58
CA VAL A 48 -23.38 -31.23 2.22
C VAL A 48 -24.12 -30.75 3.48
N PHE A 49 -24.50 -29.47 3.50
CA PHE A 49 -25.31 -28.88 4.57
C PHE A 49 -26.75 -28.66 4.08
N LEU A 50 -27.64 -29.62 4.33
CA LEU A 50 -29.06 -29.53 3.97
C LEU A 50 -29.90 -29.06 5.16
N LEU A 51 -30.14 -27.74 5.24
CA LEU A 51 -31.16 -27.17 6.14
C LEU A 51 -32.40 -26.68 5.37
N ARG A 52 -33.28 -27.65 5.10
CA ARG A 52 -34.72 -27.61 5.38
C ARG A 52 -35.34 -26.20 5.53
N ARG A 53 -35.80 -25.59 4.43
CA ARG A 53 -36.89 -24.59 4.47
C ARG A 53 -38.21 -25.27 4.13
N LYS A 54 -39.21 -25.04 4.98
CA LYS A 54 -40.59 -25.51 4.82
C LYS A 54 -41.42 -24.52 4.00
N ASP A 55 -42.36 -25.09 3.25
CA ASP A 55 -43.74 -24.62 3.03
C ASP A 55 -43.98 -23.12 2.83
N MET A 56 -44.24 -22.72 1.58
CA MET A 56 -45.41 -21.90 1.25
C MET A 56 -46.01 -22.34 -0.09
N SER A 57 -47.23 -22.86 -0.03
CA SER A 57 -48.04 -23.28 -1.18
C SER A 57 -48.95 -22.15 -1.67
N ILE A 58 -48.95 -21.84 -2.98
CA ILE A 58 -49.98 -21.03 -3.63
C ILE A 58 -50.44 -21.74 -4.92
N PRO A 59 -51.75 -22.00 -5.13
CA PRO A 59 -52.23 -22.89 -6.19
C PRO A 59 -52.50 -22.20 -7.54
N ARG A 60 -52.44 -22.99 -8.62
CA ARG A 60 -52.81 -22.58 -9.99
C ARG A 60 -54.31 -22.77 -10.24
N ARG A 61 -55.01 -21.69 -10.61
CA ARG A 61 -56.26 -21.64 -11.40
C ARG A 61 -56.30 -20.29 -12.13
N ALA A 62 -56.88 -20.06 -13.30
CA ALA A 62 -57.33 -20.81 -14.45
C ALA A 62 -58.11 -19.77 -15.32
N SER A 63 -58.14 -19.96 -16.63
CA SER A 63 -58.91 -19.17 -17.64
C SER A 63 -58.49 -17.70 -17.87
N PHE A 64 -58.83 -17.02 -18.98
CA PHE A 64 -59.07 -17.26 -20.43
C PHE A 64 -59.91 -16.05 -20.92
N TRP A 65 -59.72 -15.58 -22.17
CA TRP A 65 -60.46 -14.49 -22.86
C TRP A 65 -60.27 -13.04 -22.34
N LEU A 66 -60.47 -11.95 -23.11
CA LEU A 66 -60.28 -11.58 -24.54
C LEU A 66 -60.61 -10.06 -24.68
N THR A 67 -60.24 -9.39 -25.78
CA THR A 67 -60.82 -8.10 -26.32
C THR A 67 -60.59 -6.82 -25.48
N PHE A 68 -60.52 -5.57 -25.98
CA PHE A 68 -60.17 -4.90 -27.26
C PHE A 68 -60.19 -3.35 -27.03
N CYS A 69 -59.94 -2.50 -28.05
CA CYS A 69 -60.04 -1.01 -28.06
C CYS A 69 -58.95 -0.19 -27.31
N ILE A 70 -58.56 1.06 -27.68
CA ILE A 70 -58.83 1.92 -28.87
C ILE A 70 -57.72 3.00 -29.08
N ILE A 71 -57.32 3.21 -30.35
CA ILE A 71 -56.92 4.43 -31.11
C ILE A 71 -56.44 5.73 -30.39
N SER A 72 -55.29 6.26 -30.85
CA SER A 72 -54.98 7.68 -31.23
C SER A 72 -53.50 7.76 -31.68
N ILE A 73 -53.11 7.83 -32.96
CA ILE A 73 -53.25 8.90 -33.98
C ILE A 73 -52.78 10.29 -33.50
N PHE A 74 -51.57 10.66 -33.92
CA PHE A 74 -51.26 12.01 -34.43
C PHE A 74 -50.25 11.88 -35.58
N LEU A 75 -50.52 12.58 -36.68
CA LEU A 75 -49.70 12.66 -37.90
C LEU A 75 -49.50 14.14 -38.28
N LEU A 76 -48.66 14.34 -39.30
CA LEU A 76 -48.22 15.57 -39.98
C LEU A 76 -46.89 16.12 -39.42
N SER A 77 -45.75 15.94 -40.09
CA SER A 77 -45.36 16.31 -41.48
C SER A 77 -44.95 17.77 -41.64
N ALA A 78 -43.64 17.98 -41.79
CA ALA A 78 -43.06 19.14 -42.45
C ALA A 78 -41.91 18.66 -43.35
N CYS A 79 -42.14 18.63 -44.66
CA CYS A 79 -41.10 18.38 -45.65
C CYS A 79 -40.52 19.72 -46.13
N GLY A 80 -39.19 19.81 -46.19
CA GLY A 80 -38.47 20.92 -46.82
C GLY A 80 -37.15 20.38 -47.36
N GLY A 81 -37.14 19.98 -48.63
CA GLY A 81 -35.98 19.34 -49.25
C GLY A 81 -35.18 20.32 -50.13
N ALA A 82 -33.86 20.34 -49.97
CA ALA A 82 -32.93 20.88 -50.96
C ALA A 82 -31.55 20.22 -50.84
N THR A 83 -30.96 19.93 -52.00
CA THR A 83 -29.52 19.65 -52.27
C THR A 83 -28.83 18.48 -51.58
N SER A 84 -28.47 17.49 -52.40
CA SER A 84 -27.59 16.36 -52.09
C SER A 84 -26.19 16.80 -51.65
N GLY A 85 -25.71 16.18 -50.57
CA GLY A 85 -24.37 16.40 -50.02
C GLY A 85 -24.03 15.31 -49.01
N THR A 86 -24.16 14.04 -49.42
CA THR A 86 -23.92 12.87 -48.55
C THR A 86 -22.44 12.68 -48.27
N THR A 87 -21.89 13.54 -47.41
CA THR A 87 -20.63 13.28 -46.71
C THR A 87 -20.89 12.14 -45.73
N PRO A 88 -20.15 11.02 -45.76
CA PRO A 88 -20.27 10.00 -44.73
C PRO A 88 -19.97 10.63 -43.36
N PRO A 89 -20.64 10.22 -42.27
CA PRO A 89 -20.18 10.59 -40.94
C PRO A 89 -18.81 9.96 -40.73
N SER A 90 -17.77 10.79 -40.70
CA SER A 90 -16.38 10.39 -40.42
C SER A 90 -16.26 9.95 -38.96
N SER A 91 -16.73 8.74 -38.64
CA SER A 91 -16.50 8.05 -37.38
C SER A 91 -15.07 7.54 -37.26
N THR A 92 -14.09 8.37 -37.65
CA THR A 92 -12.73 8.31 -37.12
C THR A 92 -12.76 8.79 -35.67
N SER A 93 -13.33 7.96 -34.80
CA SER A 93 -12.83 7.85 -33.44
C SER A 93 -11.40 7.33 -33.53
N SER A 94 -10.46 8.22 -33.83
CA SER A 94 -9.05 7.95 -33.62
C SER A 94 -8.88 7.72 -32.13
N SER A 95 -8.86 6.44 -31.73
CA SER A 95 -8.35 6.02 -30.43
C SER A 95 -6.87 6.34 -30.42
N SER A 96 -6.55 7.62 -30.18
CA SER A 96 -5.21 8.10 -29.92
C SER A 96 -4.57 7.15 -28.93
N ALA A 97 -3.44 6.56 -29.30
CA ALA A 97 -2.78 5.54 -28.48
C ALA A 97 -2.66 6.06 -27.04
N ALA A 98 -3.23 5.29 -26.10
CA ALA A 98 -3.27 5.69 -24.70
C ALA A 98 -1.85 5.89 -24.19
N ILE A 99 -1.61 6.96 -23.42
CA ILE A 99 -0.27 7.22 -22.86
C ILE A 99 0.07 6.05 -21.93
N ASN A 100 1.20 5.39 -22.17
CA ASN A 100 1.69 4.34 -21.27
C ASN A 100 2.29 4.99 -20.02
N VAL A 101 1.64 4.77 -18.87
CA VAL A 101 2.10 5.26 -17.56
C VAL A 101 2.47 4.07 -16.70
N VAL A 102 3.65 4.13 -16.07
CA VAL A 102 4.01 3.24 -14.96
C VAL A 102 3.99 4.07 -13.67
N ALA A 103 3.32 3.56 -12.65
CA ALA A 103 3.41 4.05 -11.29
C ALA A 103 4.08 2.97 -10.45
N ALA A 104 5.11 3.31 -9.68
CA ALA A 104 5.73 2.38 -8.76
C ALA A 104 4.69 1.84 -7.76
N GLU A 105 3.94 2.72 -7.11
CA GLU A 105 2.86 2.39 -6.19
C GLU A 105 1.45 2.52 -6.80
N ASN A 106 0.53 1.70 -6.33
CA ASN A 106 -0.85 1.69 -6.82
C ASN A 106 -1.65 2.97 -6.50
N PHE A 107 -1.33 3.69 -5.42
CA PHE A 107 -1.98 4.97 -5.12
C PHE A 107 -1.60 6.07 -6.11
N TYR A 108 -0.35 6.14 -6.59
CA TYR A 108 0.00 7.03 -7.70
C TYR A 108 -0.71 6.60 -8.99
N GLY A 109 -0.85 5.30 -9.22
CA GLY A 109 -1.61 4.78 -10.36
C GLY A 109 -3.11 5.12 -10.32
N ASP A 110 -3.71 5.16 -9.14
CA ASP A 110 -5.07 5.66 -8.91
C ASP A 110 -5.18 7.17 -9.19
N ILE A 111 -4.28 7.98 -8.62
CA ILE A 111 -4.23 9.43 -8.84
C ILE A 111 -4.10 9.76 -10.33
N VAL A 112 -3.23 9.06 -11.07
CA VAL A 112 -3.13 9.19 -12.53
C VAL A 112 -4.48 8.94 -13.20
N LYS A 113 -5.17 7.83 -12.89
CA LYS A 113 -6.47 7.49 -13.48
C LYS A 113 -7.52 8.56 -13.17
N GLN A 114 -7.55 9.08 -11.94
CA GLN A 114 -8.46 10.17 -11.55
C GLN A 114 -8.20 11.44 -12.38
N LEU A 115 -6.93 11.80 -12.58
CA LEU A 115 -6.55 13.00 -13.34
C LEU A 115 -6.75 12.84 -14.85
N SER A 116 -6.50 11.67 -15.42
CA SER A 116 -6.51 11.45 -16.86
C SER A 116 -7.80 10.89 -17.45
N GLY A 117 -8.62 10.21 -16.64
CA GLY A 117 -9.65 9.31 -17.16
C GLY A 117 -9.08 8.28 -18.14
N ASN A 118 -9.87 7.94 -19.17
CA ASN A 118 -9.55 6.88 -20.15
C ASN A 118 -8.44 7.26 -21.18
N ARG A 119 -7.65 8.32 -20.95
CA ARG A 119 -6.61 8.81 -21.87
C ARG A 119 -5.28 8.04 -21.77
N VAL A 120 -5.12 7.21 -20.74
CA VAL A 120 -3.85 6.55 -20.40
C VAL A 120 -4.04 5.05 -20.14
N ALA A 121 -2.97 4.28 -20.29
CA ALA A 121 -2.85 2.92 -19.79
C ALA A 121 -1.91 2.92 -18.58
N VAL A 122 -2.47 2.81 -17.37
CA VAL A 122 -1.67 2.76 -16.13
C VAL A 122 -1.31 1.33 -15.77
N THR A 123 -0.02 1.08 -15.57
CA THR A 123 0.51 -0.12 -14.91
C THR A 123 1.03 0.28 -13.53
N SER A 124 0.46 -0.27 -12.46
CA SER A 124 0.97 -0.11 -11.09
C SER A 124 1.79 -1.33 -10.70
N ILE A 125 2.94 -1.14 -10.04
CA ILE A 125 3.85 -2.24 -9.71
C ILE A 125 3.56 -2.81 -8.32
N LEU A 126 3.79 -2.02 -7.26
CA LEU A 126 3.36 -2.33 -5.90
C LEU A 126 1.85 -2.13 -5.80
N SER A 127 1.12 -3.25 -5.85
CA SER A 127 -0.36 -3.26 -5.86
C SER A 127 -0.98 -4.30 -4.92
N ASP A 128 -0.18 -5.12 -4.26
CA ASP A 128 -0.63 -6.17 -3.35
C ASP A 128 -0.56 -5.66 -1.91
N PRO A 129 -1.69 -5.48 -1.19
CA PRO A 129 -1.71 -4.97 0.17
C PRO A 129 -1.31 -6.02 1.22
N ASP A 130 -1.10 -7.28 0.83
CA ASP A 130 -0.76 -8.38 1.73
C ASP A 130 0.76 -8.69 1.76
N ILE A 131 1.58 -7.88 1.06
CA ILE A 131 3.04 -8.05 0.93
C ILE A 131 3.77 -6.83 1.54
N ASP A 132 4.89 -7.05 2.22
CA ASP A 132 5.80 -5.98 2.66
C ASP A 132 6.42 -5.27 1.43
N PRO A 133 6.21 -3.95 1.24
CA PRO A 133 6.73 -3.25 0.05
C PRO A 133 8.26 -3.16 0.03
N HIS A 134 8.93 -3.20 1.19
CA HIS A 134 10.38 -3.08 1.33
C HIS A 134 11.12 -4.35 0.89
N GLU A 135 10.43 -5.51 0.89
CA GLU A 135 10.95 -6.77 0.34
C GLU A 135 10.81 -6.89 -1.19
N TYR A 136 10.18 -5.92 -1.87
CA TYR A 136 9.88 -6.05 -3.30
C TYR A 136 11.14 -6.14 -4.18
N THR A 137 11.10 -7.07 -5.14
CA THR A 137 12.11 -7.18 -6.20
C THR A 137 11.50 -7.11 -7.59
N SER A 138 12.12 -6.31 -8.45
CA SER A 138 11.69 -6.10 -9.84
C SER A 138 11.77 -7.38 -10.68
N ASN A 139 10.79 -7.61 -11.56
CA ASN A 139 10.77 -8.75 -12.48
C ASN A 139 10.78 -8.32 -13.96
N VAL A 140 10.89 -9.29 -14.88
CA VAL A 140 10.98 -9.04 -16.34
C VAL A 140 9.75 -8.29 -16.89
N PRO A 141 8.49 -8.66 -16.56
CA PRO A 141 7.33 -7.84 -16.87
C PRO A 141 7.43 -6.38 -16.41
N THR A 142 7.85 -6.12 -15.17
CA THR A 142 8.07 -4.75 -14.65
C THR A 142 9.07 -3.99 -15.51
N ALA A 143 10.23 -4.59 -15.82
CA ALA A 143 11.25 -3.96 -16.67
C ALA A 143 10.73 -3.62 -18.07
N LEU A 144 9.93 -4.50 -18.67
CA LEU A 144 9.31 -4.30 -19.98
C LEU A 144 8.21 -3.22 -19.97
N ALA A 145 7.53 -3.02 -18.84
CA ALA A 145 6.59 -1.92 -18.67
C ALA A 145 7.33 -0.58 -18.59
N VAL A 146 8.37 -0.48 -17.74
CA VAL A 146 9.22 0.72 -17.58
C VAL A 146 9.91 1.11 -18.89
N SER A 147 10.34 0.14 -19.70
CA SER A 147 10.97 0.41 -21.00
C SER A 147 10.01 1.00 -22.05
N LYS A 148 8.69 0.78 -21.89
CA LYS A 148 7.63 1.26 -22.79
C LYS A 148 6.89 2.49 -22.25
N ALA A 149 7.15 2.89 -21.00
CA ALA A 149 6.49 4.00 -20.34
C ALA A 149 6.88 5.34 -20.96
N GLN A 150 5.89 6.22 -21.15
CA GLN A 150 6.07 7.63 -21.53
C GLN A 150 6.11 8.52 -20.29
N LEU A 151 5.43 8.11 -19.22
CA LEU A 151 5.48 8.69 -17.89
C LEU A 151 5.77 7.59 -16.87
N VAL A 152 6.77 7.81 -16.01
CA VAL A 152 7.00 7.03 -14.79
C VAL A 152 6.77 7.94 -13.59
N ILE A 153 6.10 7.43 -12.58
CA ILE A 153 5.97 8.06 -11.27
C ILE A 153 6.53 7.09 -10.24
N GLU A 154 7.47 7.56 -9.44
CA GLU A 154 8.16 6.84 -8.38
C GLU A 154 8.11 7.68 -7.09
N ASN A 155 8.13 7.06 -5.92
CA ASN A 155 8.06 7.76 -4.65
C ASN A 155 9.36 8.51 -4.35
N GLY A 156 10.50 7.82 -4.48
CA GLY A 156 11.82 8.31 -4.12
C GLY A 156 12.12 8.23 -2.61
N ASP A 157 13.11 9.03 -2.19
CA ASP A 157 13.65 9.08 -0.80
C ASP A 157 14.14 7.73 -0.25
N GLY A 158 14.50 6.79 -1.14
CA GLY A 158 14.99 5.45 -0.79
C GLY A 158 13.94 4.35 -0.74
N TYR A 159 12.64 4.68 -0.83
CA TYR A 159 11.54 3.71 -0.75
C TYR A 159 11.57 2.69 -1.90
N ASP A 160 11.68 3.16 -3.15
CA ASP A 160 11.51 2.38 -4.36
C ASP A 160 12.77 2.37 -5.25
N THR A 161 13.96 2.26 -4.64
CA THR A 161 15.28 2.22 -5.34
C THR A 161 15.45 1.10 -6.39
N TRP A 162 14.49 0.17 -6.47
CA TRP A 162 14.39 -0.78 -7.56
C TRP A 162 13.94 -0.11 -8.87
N MET A 163 13.14 0.97 -8.81
CA MET A 163 12.73 1.76 -9.97
C MET A 163 13.90 2.51 -10.58
N ASP A 164 14.75 3.17 -9.78
CA ASP A 164 16.02 3.79 -10.22
C ASP A 164 16.86 2.85 -11.11
N LYS A 165 16.98 1.58 -10.67
CA LYS A 165 17.75 0.53 -11.37
C LYS A 165 17.10 0.17 -12.71
N LEU A 166 15.77 0.08 -12.76
CA LEU A 166 15.02 -0.19 -14.00
C LEU A 166 15.08 1.00 -14.98
N LEU A 167 14.93 2.22 -14.49
CA LEU A 167 15.04 3.45 -15.27
C LEU A 167 16.43 3.58 -15.90
N SER A 168 17.48 3.28 -15.12
CA SER A 168 18.88 3.28 -15.55
C SER A 168 19.20 2.16 -16.55
N ALA A 169 18.60 0.98 -16.39
CA ALA A 169 18.76 -0.15 -17.30
C ALA A 169 18.02 0.05 -18.65
N SER A 170 17.03 0.94 -18.70
CA SER A 170 16.27 1.26 -19.91
C SER A 170 16.20 2.79 -20.14
N PRO A 171 17.32 3.44 -20.51
CA PRO A 171 17.37 4.88 -20.74
C PRO A 171 16.47 5.30 -21.90
N ASN A 172 15.67 6.35 -21.70
CA ASN A 172 14.79 6.93 -22.71
C ASN A 172 14.66 8.44 -22.47
N SER A 173 15.26 9.25 -23.34
CA SER A 173 15.28 10.72 -23.23
C SER A 173 13.93 11.41 -23.44
N SER A 174 12.94 10.68 -23.97
CA SER A 174 11.58 11.18 -24.19
C SER A 174 10.60 10.81 -23.07
N ARG A 175 11.01 9.95 -22.13
CA ARG A 175 10.22 9.55 -20.97
C ARG A 175 10.25 10.66 -19.92
N ILE A 176 9.07 11.03 -19.41
CA ILE A 176 8.95 11.89 -18.23
C ILE A 176 9.07 10.99 -16.99
N VAL A 177 9.89 11.38 -16.03
CA VAL A 177 9.96 10.74 -14.71
C VAL A 177 9.57 11.78 -13.66
N LEU A 178 8.67 11.42 -12.76
CA LEU A 178 8.26 12.23 -11.62
C LEU A 178 8.64 11.48 -10.33
N VAL A 179 9.40 12.12 -9.47
CA VAL A 179 9.81 11.59 -8.17
C VAL A 179 9.02 12.31 -7.09
N GLY A 180 8.14 11.60 -6.38
CA GLY A 180 7.25 12.16 -5.36
C GLY A 180 8.00 12.99 -4.32
N ALA A 181 9.10 12.47 -3.79
CA ALA A 181 9.94 13.10 -2.77
C ALA A 181 10.69 14.37 -3.26
N ASN A 182 10.80 14.57 -4.58
CA ASN A 182 11.33 15.81 -5.15
C ASN A 182 10.23 16.87 -5.38
N ILE A 183 8.95 16.48 -5.27
CA ILE A 183 7.76 17.33 -5.47
C ILE A 183 7.06 17.63 -4.14
N ALA A 184 7.22 16.77 -3.14
CA ALA A 184 6.66 16.93 -1.80
C ALA A 184 7.28 18.12 -1.05
N ASP A 185 6.47 19.15 -0.79
CA ASP A 185 6.86 20.35 -0.03
C ASP A 185 7.08 20.05 1.47
N HIS A 186 6.40 19.03 2.01
CA HIS A 186 6.44 18.67 3.42
C HIS A 186 7.03 17.27 3.59
N LYS A 187 8.28 17.21 4.04
CA LYS A 187 8.99 15.96 4.34
C LYS A 187 9.37 15.91 5.82
N LEU A 188 9.20 14.73 6.41
CA LEU A 188 9.75 14.39 7.72
C LEU A 188 11.17 13.83 7.53
N PRO A 189 12.13 14.13 8.43
CA PRO A 189 13.46 13.52 8.36
C PRO A 189 13.40 12.00 8.38
N ASP A 190 14.24 11.35 7.57
CA ASP A 190 14.39 9.90 7.47
C ASP A 190 13.06 9.12 7.30
N ASN A 191 12.11 9.67 6.53
CA ASN A 191 10.77 9.10 6.39
C ASN A 191 10.19 9.31 4.98
N ALA A 192 10.36 8.28 4.14
CA ALA A 192 9.98 8.28 2.73
C ALA A 192 8.46 8.21 2.47
N HIS A 193 7.62 8.02 3.49
CA HIS A 193 6.18 7.75 3.37
C HIS A 193 5.33 9.01 3.06
N ILE A 194 5.85 9.87 2.17
CA ILE A 194 5.33 11.21 1.85
C ILE A 194 3.87 11.25 1.41
N TRP A 195 3.30 10.14 0.93
CA TRP A 195 1.89 10.03 0.54
C TRP A 195 0.92 10.00 1.71
N TYR A 196 1.38 9.70 2.93
CA TYR A 196 0.59 9.91 4.15
C TYR A 196 0.41 11.40 4.46
N GLY A 197 1.34 12.24 4.01
CA GLY A 197 1.23 13.70 4.08
C GLY A 197 0.23 14.22 3.06
N ILE A 198 -1.03 14.34 3.47
CA ILE A 198 -2.15 14.77 2.58
C ILE A 198 -1.83 16.09 1.85
N ASN A 199 -1.12 17.00 2.50
CA ASN A 199 -0.65 18.29 1.97
C ASN A 199 0.39 18.19 0.83
N ASN A 200 1.08 17.07 0.66
CA ASN A 200 1.97 16.84 -0.48
C ASN A 200 1.20 16.51 -1.77
N MET A 201 0.03 15.88 -1.64
CA MET A 201 -0.71 15.31 -2.76
C MET A 201 -1.25 16.34 -3.78
N PRO A 202 -1.65 17.58 -3.40
CA PRO A 202 -1.99 18.62 -4.36
C PRO A 202 -0.83 19.01 -5.29
N ALA A 203 0.41 19.00 -4.79
CA ALA A 203 1.61 19.32 -5.56
C ALA A 203 1.97 18.17 -6.52
N ILE A 204 1.97 16.93 -6.01
CA ILE A 204 2.23 15.72 -6.81
C ILE A 204 1.19 15.56 -7.92
N ALA A 205 -0.10 15.70 -7.61
CA ALA A 205 -1.17 15.65 -8.61
C ALA A 205 -1.02 16.75 -9.67
N GLN A 206 -0.59 17.96 -9.28
CA GLN A 206 -0.33 19.05 -10.23
C GLN A 206 0.86 18.76 -11.15
N ALA A 207 1.93 18.12 -10.64
CA ALA A 207 3.05 17.66 -11.46
C ALA A 207 2.63 16.56 -12.44
N ILE A 208 1.81 15.60 -12.01
CA ILE A 208 1.22 14.57 -12.88
C ILE A 208 0.37 15.22 -13.98
N THR A 209 -0.53 16.15 -13.63
CA THR A 209 -1.33 16.89 -14.63
C THR A 209 -0.45 17.69 -15.60
N ALA A 210 0.64 18.31 -15.16
CA ALA A 210 1.58 18.99 -16.05
C ALA A 210 2.28 18.02 -17.02
N ALA A 211 2.67 16.83 -16.56
CA ALA A 211 3.23 15.79 -17.42
C ALA A 211 2.20 15.26 -18.43
N LEU A 212 0.96 14.99 -18.00
CA LEU A 212 -0.15 14.59 -18.88
C LEU A 212 -0.41 15.66 -19.96
N LYS A 213 -0.43 16.94 -19.60
CA LYS A 213 -0.59 18.08 -20.53
C LYS A 213 0.54 18.19 -21.57
N LYS A 214 1.77 17.79 -21.21
CA LYS A 214 2.90 17.72 -22.14
C LYS A 214 2.80 16.54 -23.11
N LEU A 215 2.15 15.43 -22.70
CA LEU A 215 1.98 14.23 -23.50
C LEU A 215 0.70 14.24 -24.36
N ASP A 216 -0.35 14.93 -23.92
CA ASP A 216 -1.64 15.08 -24.62
C ASP A 216 -2.23 16.48 -24.41
N ALA A 217 -1.65 17.47 -25.11
CA ALA A 217 -2.07 18.86 -25.03
C ALA A 217 -3.52 19.10 -25.47
N ALA A 218 -4.09 18.23 -26.32
CA ALA A 218 -5.46 18.34 -26.80
C ALA A 218 -6.50 18.16 -25.69
N HIS A 219 -6.15 17.47 -24.60
CA HIS A 219 -7.05 17.18 -23.47
C HIS A 219 -6.69 17.97 -22.21
N ALA A 220 -5.85 19.01 -22.33
CA ALA A 220 -5.32 19.76 -21.20
C ALA A 220 -6.41 20.30 -20.25
N SER A 221 -7.51 20.84 -20.79
CA SER A 221 -8.63 21.35 -19.98
C SER A 221 -9.35 20.24 -19.20
N THR A 222 -9.42 19.01 -19.74
CA THR A 222 -9.95 17.85 -19.00
C THR A 222 -9.07 17.52 -17.80
N PHE A 223 -7.75 17.50 -17.98
CA PHE A 223 -6.80 17.22 -16.90
C PHE A 223 -6.80 18.31 -15.83
N ASP A 224 -6.95 19.58 -16.21
CA ASP A 224 -7.08 20.71 -15.27
C ASP A 224 -8.39 20.63 -14.46
N ASN A 225 -9.52 20.30 -15.09
CA ASN A 225 -10.80 20.11 -14.40
C ASN A 225 -10.75 18.93 -13.43
N ASN A 226 -10.16 17.80 -13.85
CA ASN A 226 -10.00 16.63 -12.99
C ASN A 226 -9.05 16.92 -11.81
N LEU A 227 -8.00 17.72 -12.01
CA LEU A 227 -7.12 18.19 -10.93
C LEU A 227 -7.87 19.04 -9.90
N ALA A 228 -8.77 19.92 -10.34
CA ALA A 228 -9.61 20.70 -9.41
C ALA A 228 -10.51 19.80 -8.56
N THR A 229 -11.17 18.82 -9.18
CA THR A 229 -11.98 17.80 -8.47
C THR A 229 -11.12 16.99 -7.48
N PHE A 230 -9.94 16.54 -7.90
CA PHE A 230 -9.00 15.81 -7.05
C PHE A 230 -8.59 16.64 -5.83
N LYS A 231 -8.11 17.88 -6.03
CA LYS A 231 -7.74 18.77 -4.91
C LYS A 231 -8.92 19.03 -3.96
N GLN A 232 -10.12 19.25 -4.49
CA GLN A 232 -11.31 19.46 -3.65
C GLN A 232 -11.67 18.22 -2.81
N SER A 233 -11.39 17.01 -3.28
CA SER A 233 -11.62 15.77 -2.52
C SER A 233 -10.66 15.60 -1.32
N LEU A 234 -9.45 16.16 -1.39
CA LEU A 234 -8.46 16.09 -0.30
C LEU A 234 -8.85 16.96 0.90
N VAL A 235 -9.61 18.04 0.69
CA VAL A 235 -10.09 18.93 1.77
C VAL A 235 -10.86 18.16 2.84
N LEU A 236 -11.56 17.07 2.48
CA LEU A 236 -12.27 16.24 3.46
C LEU A 236 -11.31 15.46 4.38
N LEU A 237 -10.14 15.05 3.89
CA LEU A 237 -9.10 14.40 4.69
C LEU A 237 -8.44 15.40 5.64
N GLU A 238 -8.14 16.61 5.14
CA GLU A 238 -7.60 17.71 5.96
C GLU A 238 -8.58 18.10 7.07
N GLN A 239 -9.87 18.25 6.76
CA GLN A 239 -10.92 18.48 7.75
C GLN A 239 -10.98 17.36 8.80
N LYS A 240 -10.82 16.09 8.39
CA LYS A 240 -10.82 14.95 9.30
C LYS A 240 -9.63 14.97 10.26
N ILE A 241 -8.44 15.29 9.77
CA ILE A 241 -7.23 15.48 10.57
C ILE A 241 -7.42 16.63 11.59
N GLN A 242 -8.02 17.75 11.19
CA GLN A 242 -8.33 18.86 12.09
C GLN A 242 -9.43 18.53 13.11
N GLU A 243 -10.42 17.71 12.75
CA GLU A 243 -11.44 17.19 13.68
C GLU A 243 -10.79 16.31 14.77
N ILE A 244 -9.89 15.42 14.36
CA ILE A 244 -9.11 14.56 15.27
C ILE A 244 -8.24 15.42 16.20
N ASN A 245 -7.50 16.39 15.66
CA ASN A 245 -6.68 17.31 16.46
C ASN A 245 -7.53 18.06 17.49
N THR A 246 -8.62 18.69 17.06
CA THR A 246 -9.48 19.50 17.92
C THR A 246 -10.05 18.71 19.10
N LYS A 247 -10.36 17.42 18.92
CA LYS A 247 -11.00 16.59 19.94
C LYS A 247 -10.04 15.72 20.76
N TYR A 248 -8.90 15.29 20.20
CA TYR A 248 -8.04 14.25 20.79
C TYR A 248 -6.55 14.61 20.89
N LYS A 249 -6.14 15.85 20.57
CA LYS A 249 -4.75 16.31 20.70
C LYS A 249 -4.16 16.00 22.09
N GLY A 250 -2.92 15.53 22.10
CA GLY A 250 -2.20 15.10 23.30
C GLY A 250 -2.58 13.71 23.80
N THR A 251 -3.39 12.94 23.07
CA THR A 251 -3.63 11.52 23.41
C THR A 251 -2.35 10.71 23.16
N PRO A 252 -1.83 9.98 24.17
CA PRO A 252 -0.65 9.15 23.99
C PRO A 252 -0.90 7.93 23.11
N VAL A 253 -0.07 7.72 22.10
CA VAL A 253 -0.17 6.58 21.15
C VAL A 253 1.18 5.90 20.94
N ALA A 254 1.14 4.61 20.59
CA ALA A 254 2.27 3.87 20.06
C ALA A 254 2.13 3.72 18.54
N LEU A 255 3.22 3.93 17.80
CA LEU A 255 3.34 3.51 16.41
C LEU A 255 4.31 2.33 16.33
N THR A 256 4.02 1.32 15.51
CA THR A 256 5.04 0.29 15.22
C THR A 256 6.18 0.83 14.36
N GLU A 257 5.90 1.85 13.54
CA GLU A 257 6.81 2.38 12.53
C GLU A 257 6.48 3.81 12.10
N THR A 258 7.31 4.40 11.22
CA THR A 258 7.29 5.84 10.92
C THR A 258 6.17 6.31 9.99
N ILE A 259 5.45 5.41 9.30
CA ILE A 259 4.53 5.78 8.21
C ILE A 259 3.44 6.76 8.67
N TYR A 260 2.91 6.53 9.87
CA TYR A 260 1.80 7.31 10.40
C TYR A 260 2.23 8.66 11.01
N LEU A 261 3.53 8.95 11.14
CA LEU A 261 4.01 10.24 11.67
C LEU A 261 3.52 11.43 10.85
N TYR A 262 3.33 11.26 9.53
CA TYR A 262 2.76 12.28 8.64
C TYR A 262 1.30 12.65 8.98
N GLN A 263 0.56 11.79 9.70
CA GLN A 263 -0.81 12.03 10.15
C GLN A 263 -0.88 12.31 11.67
N ALA A 264 -0.18 11.53 12.49
CA ALA A 264 -0.13 11.75 13.94
C ALA A 264 0.37 13.16 14.33
N ASN A 265 1.34 13.71 13.61
CA ASN A 265 1.87 15.06 13.87
C ASN A 265 0.81 16.17 13.64
N PRO A 266 0.16 16.29 12.47
CA PRO A 266 -0.93 17.27 12.29
C PRO A 266 -2.22 16.94 13.06
N GLU A 267 -2.46 15.67 13.42
CA GLU A 267 -3.48 15.28 14.41
C GLU A 267 -3.12 15.67 15.84
N GLY A 268 -1.87 16.06 16.10
CA GLY A 268 -1.40 16.48 17.42
C GLY A 268 -1.40 15.36 18.47
N LEU A 269 -1.27 14.10 18.05
CA LEU A 269 -1.14 12.95 18.95
C LEU A 269 0.25 12.93 19.61
N ASP A 270 0.33 12.36 20.81
CA ASP A 270 1.59 12.24 21.55
C ASP A 270 2.20 10.85 21.30
N VAL A 271 3.12 10.76 20.34
CA VAL A 271 3.74 9.49 19.93
C VAL A 271 4.86 9.14 20.91
N LEU A 272 4.60 8.18 21.80
CA LEU A 272 5.55 7.80 22.87
C LEU A 272 6.63 6.81 22.41
N THR A 273 6.36 6.01 21.38
CA THR A 273 7.31 5.01 20.87
C THR A 273 8.59 5.65 20.36
N PRO A 274 9.80 5.21 20.77
CA PRO A 274 11.05 5.85 20.33
C PRO A 274 11.19 5.87 18.81
N LEU A 275 11.70 6.97 18.24
CA LEU A 275 11.85 7.11 16.78
C LEU A 275 12.79 6.04 16.20
N GLU A 276 13.86 5.68 16.91
CA GLU A 276 14.77 4.58 16.51
C GLU A 276 14.06 3.22 16.46
N PHE A 277 13.06 2.98 17.32
CA PHE A 277 12.23 1.78 17.25
C PHE A 277 11.40 1.79 15.97
N GLN A 278 10.69 2.88 15.73
CA GLN A 278 9.81 3.05 14.58
C GLN A 278 10.58 2.93 13.25
N LYS A 279 11.76 3.57 13.18
CA LYS A 279 12.61 3.59 11.99
C LYS A 279 13.16 2.20 11.68
N ALA A 280 13.64 1.47 12.69
CA ALA A 280 14.15 0.12 12.47
C ALA A 280 13.07 -0.82 11.90
N ILE A 281 11.85 -0.79 12.44
CA ILE A 281 10.74 -1.59 11.88
C ILE A 281 10.42 -1.18 10.42
N ALA A 282 10.34 0.12 10.13
CA ALA A 282 10.08 0.63 8.78
C ALA A 282 11.15 0.22 7.74
N GLU A 283 12.38 0.00 8.19
CA GLU A 283 13.51 -0.42 7.33
C GLU A 283 13.72 -1.95 7.30
N GLY A 284 12.82 -2.74 7.91
CA GLY A 284 12.98 -4.20 8.04
C GLY A 284 14.13 -4.64 8.96
N ASN A 285 14.63 -3.74 9.82
CA ASN A 285 15.76 -3.95 10.72
C ASN A 285 15.33 -4.31 12.14
N ASP A 286 16.16 -5.06 12.86
CA ASP A 286 15.98 -5.29 14.31
C ASP A 286 16.19 -3.98 15.09
N PRO A 287 15.21 -3.51 15.90
CA PRO A 287 15.36 -2.29 16.69
C PRO A 287 16.36 -2.43 17.84
N PRO A 288 16.99 -1.32 18.28
CA PRO A 288 17.86 -1.32 19.46
C PRO A 288 17.16 -1.90 20.70
N ALA A 289 17.83 -2.82 21.41
CA ALA A 289 17.19 -3.58 22.49
C ALA A 289 16.60 -2.70 23.63
N ASN A 290 17.20 -1.54 23.90
CA ASN A 290 16.67 -0.56 24.85
C ASN A 290 15.33 0.03 24.40
N THR A 291 15.15 0.34 23.11
CA THR A 291 13.91 0.92 22.60
C THR A 291 12.80 -0.13 22.48
N VAL A 292 13.15 -1.39 22.20
CA VAL A 292 12.23 -2.53 22.34
C VAL A 292 11.72 -2.65 23.79
N VAL A 293 12.62 -2.59 24.79
CA VAL A 293 12.24 -2.64 26.21
C VAL A 293 11.38 -1.42 26.60
N GLU A 294 11.71 -0.23 26.12
CA GLU A 294 10.93 0.98 26.36
C GLU A 294 9.51 0.89 25.79
N THR A 295 9.36 0.56 24.50
CA THR A 295 8.05 0.36 23.85
C THR A 295 7.20 -0.71 24.55
N ASN A 296 7.80 -1.86 24.91
CA ASN A 296 7.09 -2.90 25.67
C ASN A 296 6.62 -2.38 27.04
N ASN A 297 7.43 -1.58 27.74
CA ASN A 297 7.05 -1.00 29.02
C ASN A 297 5.90 0.01 28.88
N GLN A 298 5.91 0.86 27.85
CA GLN A 298 4.84 1.84 27.57
C GLN A 298 3.48 1.14 27.34
N VAL A 299 3.48 0.04 26.57
CA VAL A 299 2.28 -0.79 26.36
C VAL A 299 1.87 -1.51 27.64
N ALA A 300 2.81 -2.17 28.32
CA ALA A 300 2.53 -2.95 29.54
C ALA A 300 1.95 -2.11 30.70
N LYS A 301 2.39 -0.85 30.83
CA LYS A 301 1.90 0.10 31.84
C LYS A 301 0.60 0.82 31.43
N LYS A 302 0.16 0.70 30.18
CA LYS A 302 -0.93 1.48 29.56
C LYS A 302 -0.65 2.99 29.52
N ASP A 303 0.63 3.34 29.36
CA ASP A 303 1.06 4.73 29.16
C ASP A 303 0.45 5.24 27.83
N VAL A 304 0.51 4.41 26.78
CA VAL A 304 -0.21 4.62 25.51
C VAL A 304 -1.68 4.19 25.58
N LYS A 305 -2.54 4.90 24.84
CA LYS A 305 -3.99 4.66 24.74
C LYS A 305 -4.42 3.91 23.50
N ILE A 306 -3.60 3.94 22.45
CA ILE A 306 -3.82 3.24 21.17
C ILE A 306 -2.48 2.67 20.69
N LEU A 307 -2.52 1.50 20.07
CA LEU A 307 -1.43 0.98 19.22
C LEU A 307 -1.85 1.11 17.75
N ILE A 308 -1.16 1.96 17.00
CA ILE A 308 -1.29 2.03 15.54
C ILE A 308 -0.20 1.12 14.95
N TYR A 309 -0.57 0.23 14.04
CA TYR A 309 0.37 -0.73 13.45
C TYR A 309 0.14 -0.88 11.94
N ASN A 310 1.23 -1.07 11.20
CA ASN A 310 1.13 -1.47 9.80
C ASN A 310 0.85 -2.97 9.69
N VAL A 311 -0.07 -3.32 8.79
CA VAL A 311 -0.47 -4.70 8.50
C VAL A 311 0.51 -5.41 7.57
N GLN A 312 1.43 -4.68 6.92
CA GLN A 312 2.40 -5.20 5.95
C GLN A 312 3.77 -5.51 6.61
N THR A 313 4.32 -4.60 7.43
CA THR A 313 5.61 -4.78 8.14
C THR A 313 5.48 -5.59 9.46
N VAL A 314 5.09 -6.86 9.33
CA VAL A 314 4.80 -7.73 10.49
C VAL A 314 6.02 -8.53 10.94
N THR A 315 6.53 -8.22 12.13
CA THR A 315 7.67 -8.90 12.76
C THR A 315 7.25 -9.62 14.06
N PRO A 316 8.09 -10.50 14.64
CA PRO A 316 7.83 -11.07 15.97
C PRO A 316 7.67 -10.00 17.06
N ILE A 317 8.37 -8.86 16.90
CA ILE A 317 8.32 -7.73 17.84
C ILE A 317 6.98 -7.00 17.74
N THR A 318 6.55 -6.62 16.53
CA THR A 318 5.25 -5.94 16.34
C THR A 318 4.07 -6.87 16.66
N THR A 319 4.20 -8.17 16.37
CA THR A 319 3.23 -9.20 16.78
C THR A 319 3.10 -9.30 18.30
N ASN A 320 4.21 -9.29 19.04
CA ASN A 320 4.18 -9.31 20.50
C ASN A 320 3.51 -8.04 21.06
N LEU A 321 3.80 -6.84 20.53
CA LEU A 321 3.15 -5.60 20.95
C LEU A 321 1.63 -5.63 20.70
N GLN A 322 1.20 -6.11 19.53
CA GLN A 322 -0.23 -6.31 19.25
C GLN A 322 -0.88 -7.29 20.25
N ASN A 323 -0.22 -8.37 20.61
CA ASN A 323 -0.74 -9.35 21.57
C ASN A 323 -0.84 -8.77 22.98
N GLN A 324 0.16 -7.97 23.42
CA GLN A 324 0.10 -7.24 24.68
C GLN A 324 -1.04 -6.23 24.69
N ALA A 325 -1.18 -5.41 23.65
CA ALA A 325 -2.26 -4.44 23.51
C ALA A 325 -3.65 -5.12 23.55
N LYS A 326 -3.85 -6.23 22.83
CA LYS A 326 -5.07 -7.07 22.88
C LYS A 326 -5.36 -7.54 24.31
N ASN A 327 -4.39 -8.17 24.98
CA ASN A 327 -4.54 -8.68 26.34
C ASN A 327 -4.85 -7.58 27.37
N LEU A 328 -4.38 -6.36 27.12
CA LEU A 328 -4.58 -5.20 27.98
C LEU A 328 -5.86 -4.41 27.62
N ASN A 329 -6.58 -4.78 26.56
CA ASN A 329 -7.70 -4.04 25.99
C ASN A 329 -7.34 -2.60 25.57
N ILE A 330 -6.11 -2.40 25.05
CA ILE A 330 -5.71 -1.18 24.35
C ILE A 330 -6.23 -1.30 22.90
N PRO A 331 -7.04 -0.35 22.41
CA PRO A 331 -7.47 -0.33 21.01
C PRO A 331 -6.28 -0.38 20.04
N ILE A 332 -6.47 -1.11 18.95
CA ILE A 332 -5.45 -1.29 17.91
C ILE A 332 -6.02 -0.80 16.57
N VAL A 333 -5.26 0.05 15.88
CA VAL A 333 -5.64 0.65 14.60
C VAL A 333 -4.71 0.12 13.50
N PRO A 334 -5.23 -0.63 12.52
CA PRO A 334 -4.45 -1.05 11.36
C PRO A 334 -4.27 0.11 10.37
N VAL A 335 -3.08 0.21 9.80
CA VAL A 335 -2.73 1.06 8.67
C VAL A 335 -1.97 0.24 7.63
N SER A 336 -1.86 0.71 6.39
CA SER A 336 -1.14 0.02 5.31
C SER A 336 -0.27 0.99 4.49
N GLU A 337 0.70 0.48 3.74
CA GLU A 337 1.51 1.29 2.82
C GLU A 337 1.02 1.18 1.37
N THR A 338 0.40 0.06 1.03
CA THR A 338 -0.23 -0.19 -0.27
C THR A 338 -1.74 0.00 -0.16
N MET A 339 -2.34 0.64 -1.17
CA MET A 339 -3.77 0.92 -1.19
C MET A 339 -4.59 -0.36 -1.40
N PRO A 340 -5.61 -0.68 -0.58
CA PRO A 340 -6.42 -1.88 -0.77
C PRO A 340 -7.23 -1.89 -2.07
N PRO A 341 -7.51 -3.07 -2.67
CA PRO A 341 -8.35 -3.21 -3.85
C PRO A 341 -9.73 -2.54 -3.72
N GLY A 342 -10.18 -1.92 -4.81
CA GLY A 342 -11.49 -1.24 -4.87
C GLY A 342 -11.57 0.10 -4.12
N LYS A 343 -10.45 0.60 -3.58
CA LYS A 343 -10.32 1.95 -3.03
C LYS A 343 -9.79 2.94 -4.07
N THR A 344 -10.02 4.21 -3.77
CA THR A 344 -9.22 5.34 -4.25
C THR A 344 -8.30 5.81 -3.14
N TYR A 345 -7.27 6.60 -3.46
CA TYR A 345 -6.36 7.18 -2.47
C TYR A 345 -7.12 7.85 -1.31
N GLN A 346 -8.15 8.64 -1.63
CA GLN A 346 -8.93 9.38 -0.64
C GLN A 346 -9.79 8.47 0.25
N THR A 347 -10.41 7.43 -0.33
CA THR A 347 -11.26 6.53 0.46
C THR A 347 -10.43 5.64 1.38
N TRP A 348 -9.26 5.19 0.93
CA TRP A 348 -8.29 4.49 1.76
C TRP A 348 -7.78 5.33 2.93
N MET A 349 -7.31 6.56 2.67
CA MET A 349 -6.86 7.46 3.75
C MET A 349 -7.99 7.79 4.73
N MET A 350 -9.20 8.04 4.23
CA MET A 350 -10.38 8.32 5.06
C MET A 350 -10.76 7.12 5.95
N ASP A 351 -10.65 5.89 5.47
CA ASP A 351 -10.94 4.69 6.27
C ASP A 351 -9.98 4.55 7.46
N GLN A 352 -8.69 4.84 7.27
CA GLN A 352 -7.69 4.80 8.34
C GLN A 352 -7.94 5.89 9.38
N LEU A 353 -8.21 7.12 8.94
CA LEU A 353 -8.57 8.25 9.81
C LEU A 353 -9.87 7.96 10.60
N ASN A 354 -10.86 7.30 10.00
CA ASN A 354 -12.08 6.89 10.69
C ASN A 354 -11.83 5.79 11.73
N ALA A 355 -11.01 4.78 11.40
CA ALA A 355 -10.64 3.72 12.32
C ALA A 355 -9.88 4.28 13.54
N LEU A 356 -8.95 5.22 13.31
CA LEU A 356 -8.26 5.94 14.38
C LEU A 356 -9.24 6.76 15.22
N GLN A 357 -10.12 7.55 14.60
CA GLN A 357 -11.09 8.37 15.35
C GLN A 357 -12.01 7.51 16.24
N GLN A 358 -12.43 6.33 15.77
CA GLN A 358 -13.24 5.39 16.54
C GLN A 358 -12.46 4.81 17.73
N ALA A 359 -11.18 4.48 17.54
CA ALA A 359 -10.29 4.02 18.60
C ALA A 359 -10.04 5.13 19.64
N LEU A 360 -9.84 6.38 19.21
CA LEU A 360 -9.69 7.55 20.08
C LEU A 360 -10.95 7.79 20.92
N ALA A 361 -12.14 7.83 20.30
CA ALA A 361 -13.41 7.95 21.01
C ALA A 361 -13.57 6.88 22.09
N THR A 362 -13.23 5.63 21.76
CA THR A 362 -13.28 4.50 22.70
C THR A 362 -12.26 4.64 23.85
N ALA A 363 -11.04 5.08 23.54
CA ALA A 363 -9.95 5.16 24.51
C ALA A 363 -10.04 6.38 25.45
N THR A 364 -10.67 7.48 25.02
CA THR A 364 -10.81 8.71 25.81
C THR A 364 -12.22 8.94 26.37
N GLY A 365 -13.20 8.08 26.05
CA GLY A 365 -14.58 8.16 26.56
C GLY A 365 -15.41 9.28 25.89
N HIS A 366 -15.38 9.34 24.56
CA HIS A 366 -15.77 10.50 23.75
C HIS A 366 -16.80 10.22 22.64
#